data_AF-A0A524J3C3-F1
#
_entry.id   AF-A0A524J3C3-F1
#
_cell.length_a   1.000
_cell.length_b   1.000
_cell.length_c   1.000
_cell.angle_alpha   90.00
_cell.angle_beta   90.00
_cell.angle_gamma   90.00
#
_symmetry.space_group_name_H-M   'P 1'
#
loop_
_entity.id
_entity.type
_entity.pdbx_description
1 polymer ?
#
loop_
_entity_poly.entity_id
_entity_poly.type
_entity_poly.pdbx_seq_one_letter_code
_entity_poly.pdbx_strand_id
1 'polypeptide(L)'
;RFILDGIPPAPRGIPQIEVTFDIDANGILDVKAKDRATGKEQQVRITASSMLDKSAVDQMVRDAQEHADEDRVRREEVETRNQAEALTFQAERTIKDLDDKVSSEDKAEVENSVTSLREALKGSDMEIVKTGMTALAEILQRISTAAYQAAAASADESENGTGAGDESGDEAGEAESEGAAADEETVEGEFKEV
;
A
#
# COMPACT_ATOMS: atom_id res chain seq x y z
N ARG A 1 3.16 -14.05 -25.87
CA ARG A 1 2.30 -13.05 -25.18
C ARG A 1 0.91 -13.66 -25.04
N PHE A 2 0.35 -13.62 -23.84
CA PHE A 2 -0.93 -14.21 -23.49
C PHE A 2 -1.74 -13.18 -22.69
N ILE A 3 -3.07 -13.21 -22.81
CA ILE A 3 -3.97 -12.20 -22.21
C ILE A 3 -5.09 -12.96 -21.49
N LEU A 4 -5.21 -12.75 -20.18
CA LEU A 4 -6.37 -13.16 -19.39
C LEU A 4 -7.38 -12.01 -19.42
N ASP A 5 -8.54 -12.23 -20.04
CA ASP A 5 -9.61 -11.25 -20.19
C ASP A 5 -10.78 -11.51 -19.24
N GLY A 6 -11.73 -10.57 -19.19
CA GLY A 6 -12.98 -10.75 -18.45
C GLY A 6 -12.85 -10.71 -16.93
N ILE A 7 -11.77 -10.15 -16.39
CA ILE A 7 -11.61 -9.81 -14.97
C ILE A 7 -12.61 -8.69 -14.62
N PRO A 8 -13.48 -8.85 -13.61
CA PRO A 8 -14.41 -7.79 -13.20
C PRO A 8 -13.66 -6.51 -12.82
N PRO A 9 -14.22 -5.31 -13.08
CA PRO A 9 -13.64 -4.06 -12.63
C PRO A 9 -13.45 -4.07 -11.11
N ALA A 10 -12.20 -3.93 -10.66
CA ALA A 10 -11.86 -3.85 -9.25
C ALA A 10 -10.70 -2.86 -9.06
N PRO A 11 -10.55 -2.27 -7.86
CA PRO A 11 -9.38 -1.47 -7.52
C PRO A 11 -8.07 -2.23 -7.76
N ARG A 12 -7.02 -1.50 -8.14
CA ARG A 12 -5.67 -2.07 -8.34
C ARG A 12 -5.22 -2.82 -7.08
N GLY A 13 -4.60 -3.99 -7.27
CA GLY A 13 -4.09 -4.83 -6.20
C GLY A 13 -5.13 -5.76 -5.54
N ILE A 14 -6.42 -5.64 -5.88
CA ILE A 14 -7.48 -6.53 -5.35
C ILE A 14 -7.63 -7.82 -6.19
N PRO A 15 -7.64 -7.78 -7.54
CA PRO A 15 -7.67 -9.01 -8.34
C PRO A 15 -6.49 -9.92 -8.01
N GLN A 16 -6.79 -11.16 -7.65
CA GLN A 16 -5.78 -12.17 -7.35
C GLN A 16 -5.64 -13.09 -8.56
N ILE A 17 -4.56 -12.89 -9.32
CA ILE A 17 -4.26 -13.70 -10.49
C ILE A 17 -3.19 -14.71 -10.12
N GLU A 18 -3.55 -15.99 -10.18
CA GLU A 18 -2.62 -17.10 -10.01
C GLU A 18 -2.10 -17.51 -11.39
N VAL A 19 -0.78 -17.47 -11.59
CA VAL A 19 -0.13 -17.93 -12.82
C VAL A 19 0.71 -19.16 -12.49
N THR A 20 0.39 -20.28 -13.12
CA THR A 20 1.10 -21.55 -12.96
C THR A 20 1.83 -21.89 -14.25
N PHE A 21 3.11 -22.27 -14.11
CA PHE A 21 3.94 -22.78 -15.19
C PHE A 21 4.21 -24.26 -14.90
N ASP A 22 3.69 -25.15 -15.75
CA ASP A 22 3.88 -26.59 -15.62
C ASP A 22 4.67 -27.12 -16.82
N ILE A 23 5.73 -27.88 -16.56
CA ILE A 23 6.60 -28.45 -17.60
C ILE A 23 6.53 -29.96 -17.47
N ASP A 24 6.02 -30.62 -18.53
CA ASP A 24 5.90 -32.08 -18.53
C ASP A 24 7.21 -32.77 -18.95
N ALA A 25 7.24 -34.10 -18.80
CA ALA A 25 8.38 -34.93 -19.20
C ALA A 25 8.65 -34.92 -20.72
N ASN A 26 7.70 -34.45 -21.53
CA ASN A 26 7.85 -34.29 -22.98
C ASN A 26 8.37 -32.88 -23.35
N GLY A 27 8.61 -32.01 -22.37
CA GLY A 27 9.05 -30.63 -22.58
C GLY A 27 7.94 -29.68 -23.05
N ILE A 28 6.67 -30.07 -22.88
CA ILE A 28 5.52 -29.20 -23.13
C ILE A 28 5.33 -28.30 -21.92
N LEU A 29 5.33 -26.99 -22.17
CA LEU A 29 5.04 -25.98 -21.14
C LEU A 29 3.56 -25.61 -21.20
N ASP A 30 2.82 -25.97 -20.16
CA ASP A 30 1.45 -25.52 -19.94
C ASP A 30 1.46 -24.30 -19.00
N VAL A 31 1.06 -23.14 -19.54
CA VAL A 31 0.91 -21.90 -18.77
C VAL A 31 -0.57 -21.67 -18.51
N LYS A 32 -0.96 -21.60 -17.23
CA LYS A 32 -2.33 -21.34 -16.79
C LYS A 32 -2.37 -20.03 -16.01
N ALA A 33 -3.34 -19.18 -16.31
CA ALA A 33 -3.63 -18.01 -15.49
C ALA A 33 -5.10 -18.06 -15.04
N LYS A 34 -5.32 -17.92 -13.74
CA LYS A 34 -6.65 -18.01 -13.12
C LYS A 34 -6.90 -16.81 -12.21
N ASP A 35 -8.05 -16.17 -12.39
CA ASP A 35 -8.56 -15.23 -11.40
C ASP A 35 -9.21 -16.02 -10.25
N ARG A 36 -8.68 -15.86 -9.03
CA ARG A 36 -9.16 -16.60 -7.85
C ARG A 36 -10.58 -16.19 -7.44
N ALA A 37 -11.03 -14.98 -7.76
CA ALA A 37 -12.33 -14.49 -7.36
C ALA A 37 -13.45 -15.04 -8.26
N THR A 38 -13.25 -15.00 -9.58
CA THR A 38 -14.27 -15.47 -10.54
C THR A 38 -14.10 -16.92 -10.96
N GLY A 39 -12.92 -17.51 -10.71
CA GLY A 39 -12.57 -18.83 -11.21
C GLY A 39 -12.30 -18.88 -12.71
N LYS A 40 -12.39 -17.74 -13.42
CA LYS A 40 -12.06 -17.67 -14.84
C LYS A 40 -10.60 -18.02 -15.05
N GLU A 41 -10.35 -18.91 -16.00
CA GLU A 41 -9.02 -19.34 -16.35
C GLU A 41 -8.80 -19.25 -17.86
N GLN A 42 -7.56 -19.00 -18.22
CA GLN A 42 -7.08 -19.07 -19.60
C GLN A 42 -5.78 -19.87 -19.57
N GLN A 43 -5.58 -20.73 -20.57
CA GLN A 43 -4.41 -21.60 -20.63
C GLN A 43 -3.80 -21.60 -22.03
N VAL A 44 -2.47 -21.71 -22.08
CA VAL A 44 -1.70 -21.85 -23.31
C VAL A 44 -0.76 -23.02 -23.16
N ARG A 45 -0.78 -23.91 -24.15
CA ARG A 45 0.17 -25.01 -24.29
C ARG A 45 1.24 -24.64 -25.30
N ILE A 46 2.49 -24.67 -24.87
CA ILE A 46 3.66 -24.45 -25.72
C ILE A 46 4.33 -25.80 -25.94
N THR A 47 4.12 -26.38 -27.11
CA THR A 47 4.83 -27.58 -27.55
C THR A 47 6.24 -27.19 -28.00
N ALA A 48 7.25 -27.99 -27.61
CA ALA A 48 8.70 -27.74 -27.67
C ALA A 48 9.34 -27.48 -29.07
N SER A 49 8.76 -26.61 -29.91
CA SER A 49 9.29 -26.25 -31.23
C SER A 49 10.28 -25.09 -31.19
N SER A 50 10.60 -24.53 -30.02
CA SER A 50 11.42 -23.32 -29.87
C SER A 50 12.56 -23.45 -28.86
N MET A 51 13.14 -24.64 -28.69
CA MET A 51 14.30 -24.80 -27.80
C MET A 51 15.52 -24.11 -28.41
N LEU A 52 16.18 -23.29 -27.59
CA LEU A 52 17.49 -22.74 -27.88
C LEU A 52 18.50 -23.90 -28.00
N ASP A 53 19.40 -23.83 -28.97
CA ASP A 53 20.49 -24.79 -29.03
C ASP A 53 21.50 -24.53 -27.90
N LYS A 54 22.36 -25.52 -27.61
CA LYS A 54 23.31 -25.43 -26.50
C LYS A 54 24.27 -24.24 -26.62
N SER A 55 24.67 -23.87 -27.84
CA SER A 55 25.57 -22.73 -28.03
C SER A 55 24.89 -21.41 -27.71
N ALA A 56 23.61 -21.26 -28.07
CA ALA A 56 22.80 -20.12 -27.68
C ALA A 56 22.58 -20.07 -26.16
N VAL A 57 22.34 -21.22 -25.49
CA VAL A 57 22.24 -21.29 -24.02
C VAL A 57 23.54 -20.83 -23.36
N ASP A 58 24.68 -21.37 -23.78
CA ASP A 58 25.99 -21.00 -23.21
C ASP A 58 26.31 -19.51 -23.45
N GLN A 59 25.89 -18.95 -24.58
CA GLN A 59 26.00 -17.53 -24.85
C GLN A 59 25.12 -16.69 -23.90
N MET A 60 23.83 -17.04 -23.75
CA MET A 60 22.93 -16.31 -22.83
C MET A 60 23.42 -16.35 -21.37
N VAL A 61 24.05 -17.45 -20.94
CA VAL A 61 24.65 -17.53 -19.60
C VAL A 61 25.83 -16.58 -19.45
N ARG A 62 26.70 -16.47 -20.47
CA ARG A 62 27.81 -15.50 -20.43
C ARG A 62 27.30 -14.07 -20.48
N ASP A 63 26.39 -13.76 -21.40
CA ASP A 63 25.80 -12.43 -21.54
C ASP A 63 25.14 -11.99 -20.22
N ALA A 64 24.38 -12.88 -19.56
CA ALA A 64 23.76 -12.58 -18.26
C ALA A 64 24.79 -12.33 -17.14
N GLN A 65 25.97 -12.95 -17.19
CA GLN A 65 27.05 -12.70 -16.24
C GLN A 65 27.76 -11.38 -16.52
N GLU A 66 28.03 -11.09 -17.80
CA GLU A 66 28.70 -9.87 -18.24
C GLU A 66 27.84 -8.62 -17.99
N HIS A 67 26.51 -8.73 -18.17
CA HIS A 67 25.56 -7.63 -17.98
C HIS A 67 24.90 -7.60 -16.59
N ALA A 68 25.33 -8.45 -15.66
CA ALA A 68 24.69 -8.58 -14.34
C ALA A 68 24.58 -7.23 -13.59
N ASP A 69 25.61 -6.39 -13.65
CA ASP A 69 25.59 -5.07 -13.00
C ASP A 69 24.68 -4.07 -13.72
N GLU A 70 24.64 -4.08 -15.05
CA GLU A 70 23.76 -3.22 -15.84
C GLU A 70 22.28 -3.60 -15.61
N ASP A 71 21.97 -4.90 -15.58
CA ASP A 71 20.65 -5.43 -15.27
C ASP A 71 20.22 -5.10 -13.84
N ARG A 72 21.16 -5.11 -12.88
CA ARG A 72 20.90 -4.69 -11.51
C ARG A 72 20.50 -3.21 -11.45
N VAL A 73 21.26 -2.32 -12.09
CA VAL A 73 20.92 -0.90 -12.14
C VAL A 73 19.56 -0.71 -12.80
N ARG A 74 19.32 -1.34 -13.95
CA ARG A 74 18.04 -1.24 -14.65
C ARG A 74 16.87 -1.75 -13.81
N ARG A 75 17.07 -2.82 -13.03
CA ARG A 75 16.08 -3.32 -12.08
C ARG A 75 15.78 -2.31 -10.97
N GLU A 76 16.82 -1.71 -10.38
CA GLU A 76 16.67 -0.67 -9.35
C GLU A 76 15.91 0.56 -9.90
N GLU A 77 16.16 0.96 -11.15
CA GLU A 77 15.42 2.03 -11.81
C GLU A 77 13.93 1.70 -11.98
N VAL A 78 13.61 0.50 -12.50
CA VAL A 78 12.23 0.05 -12.70
C VAL A 78 11.50 -0.09 -11.37
N GLU A 79 12.17 -0.61 -10.35
CA GLU A 79 11.61 -0.73 -9.00
C GLU A 79 11.29 0.64 -8.41
N THR A 80 12.22 1.59 -8.51
CA THR A 80 12.01 2.98 -8.07
C THR A 80 10.81 3.61 -8.77
N ARG A 81 10.68 3.42 -10.10
CA ARG A 81 9.53 3.92 -10.86
C ARG A 81 8.22 3.31 -10.38
N ASN A 82 8.18 1.99 -10.18
CA ASN A 82 7.00 1.31 -9.68
C ASN A 82 6.60 1.78 -8.27
N GLN A 83 7.58 2.00 -7.39
CA GLN A 83 7.35 2.54 -6.05
C GLN A 83 6.79 3.97 -6.10
N ALA A 84 7.35 4.83 -6.96
CA ALA A 84 6.85 6.19 -7.17
C ALA A 84 5.42 6.21 -7.71
N GLU A 85 5.11 5.37 -8.71
CA GLU A 85 3.74 5.25 -9.24
C GLU A 85 2.76 4.78 -8.16
N ALA A 86 3.15 3.76 -7.39
CA ALA A 86 2.33 3.28 -6.27
C ALA A 86 2.08 4.37 -5.22
N LEU A 87 3.12 5.14 -4.88
CA LEU A 87 3.01 6.26 -3.94
C LEU A 87 2.09 7.36 -4.45
N THR A 88 2.20 7.77 -5.72
CA THR A 88 1.28 8.78 -6.29
C THR A 88 -0.17 8.35 -6.23
N PHE A 89 -0.45 7.08 -6.54
CA PHE A 89 -1.80 6.53 -6.47
C PHE A 89 -2.33 6.45 -5.04
N GLN A 90 -1.47 6.04 -4.09
CA GLN A 90 -1.81 6.03 -2.68
C GLN A 90 -2.10 7.45 -2.16
N ALA A 91 -1.30 8.44 -2.56
CA ALA A 91 -1.47 9.84 -2.16
C ALA A 91 -2.85 10.38 -2.58
N GLU A 92 -3.22 10.19 -3.85
CA GLU A 92 -4.51 10.62 -4.37
C GLU A 92 -5.67 9.94 -3.66
N ARG A 93 -5.54 8.64 -3.40
CA ARG A 93 -6.57 7.89 -2.66
C ARG A 93 -6.71 8.42 -1.25
N THR A 94 -5.61 8.63 -0.53
CA THR A 94 -5.64 9.16 0.85
C THR A 94 -6.32 10.51 0.92
N ILE A 95 -6.00 11.44 0.01
CA ILE A 95 -6.64 12.76 -0.02
C ILE A 95 -8.13 12.66 -0.33
N LYS A 96 -8.51 11.78 -1.25
CA LYS A 96 -9.92 11.53 -1.57
C LYS A 96 -10.69 10.92 -0.39
N ASP A 97 -10.05 10.02 0.37
CA ASP A 97 -10.66 9.36 1.53
C ASP A 97 -10.76 10.32 2.74
N LEU A 98 -9.88 11.32 2.82
CA LEU A 98 -9.83 12.33 3.90
C LEU A 98 -10.46 13.67 3.50
N ASP A 99 -11.28 13.72 2.43
CA ASP A 99 -11.76 14.95 1.78
C ASP A 99 -12.20 16.05 2.76
N ASP A 100 -13.12 15.76 3.69
CA ASP A 100 -13.63 16.75 4.65
C ASP A 100 -12.70 17.04 5.85
N LYS A 101 -11.63 16.26 6.00
CA LYS A 101 -10.71 16.28 7.14
C LYS A 101 -9.37 16.97 6.84
N VAL A 102 -9.16 17.41 5.61
CA VAL A 102 -7.90 18.01 5.14
C VAL A 102 -8.16 19.39 4.56
N SER A 103 -7.29 20.34 4.88
CA SER A 103 -7.40 21.73 4.40
C SER A 103 -7.28 21.80 2.87
N SER A 104 -7.88 22.81 2.23
CA SER A 104 -7.74 23.00 0.78
C SER A 104 -6.30 23.25 0.35
N GLU A 105 -5.49 23.85 1.23
CA GLU A 105 -4.07 24.10 0.99
C GLU A 105 -3.27 22.79 0.95
N ASP A 106 -3.49 21.91 1.93
CA ASP A 106 -2.86 20.59 1.98
C ASP A 106 -3.24 19.71 0.79
N LYS A 107 -4.51 19.76 0.35
CA LYS A 107 -4.96 19.05 -0.86
C LYS A 107 -4.20 19.53 -2.10
N ALA A 108 -4.12 20.85 -2.28
CA ALA A 108 -3.41 21.44 -3.42
C ALA A 108 -1.91 21.10 -3.39
N GLU A 109 -1.29 21.07 -2.20
CA GLU A 109 0.11 20.69 -2.04
C GLU A 109 0.38 19.24 -2.48
N VAL A 110 -0.47 18.29 -2.06
CA VAL A 110 -0.36 16.88 -2.50
C VAL A 110 -0.59 16.74 -4.00
N GLU A 111 -1.63 17.37 -4.56
CA GLU A 111 -1.94 17.29 -5.99
C GLU A 111 -0.79 17.83 -6.86
N ASN A 112 -0.18 18.94 -6.44
CA ASN A 112 0.98 19.52 -7.11
C ASN A 112 2.21 18.60 -7.02
N SER A 113 2.47 18.03 -5.85
CA SER A 113 3.59 17.10 -5.64
C SER A 113 3.41 15.80 -6.46
N VAL A 114 2.20 15.25 -6.47
CA VAL A 114 1.82 14.08 -7.29
C VAL A 114 2.02 14.37 -8.78
N THR A 115 1.57 15.54 -9.25
CA THR A 115 1.75 15.94 -10.66
C THR A 115 3.22 16.07 -11.01
N SER A 116 4.00 16.71 -10.15
CA SER A 116 5.45 16.89 -10.34
C SER A 116 6.19 15.56 -10.38
N LEU A 117 5.85 14.62 -9.49
CA LEU A 117 6.44 13.28 -9.46
C LEU A 117 6.08 12.48 -10.72
N ARG A 118 4.85 12.62 -11.24
CA ARG A 118 4.46 12.00 -12.52
C ARG A 118 5.18 12.56 -13.73
N GLU A 119 5.42 13.86 -13.76
CA GLU A 119 6.25 14.47 -14.81
C GLU A 119 7.70 13.97 -14.71
N ALA A 120 8.26 13.87 -13.51
CA ALA A 120 9.60 13.32 -13.29
C ALA A 120 9.71 11.85 -13.77
N LEU A 121 8.66 11.05 -13.57
CA LEU A 121 8.62 9.65 -14.02
C LEU A 121 8.64 9.47 -15.55
N LYS A 122 8.28 10.50 -16.32
CA LYS A 122 8.44 10.49 -17.79
C LYS A 122 9.91 10.67 -18.23
N GLY A 123 10.75 11.20 -17.35
CA GLY A 123 12.17 11.40 -17.58
C GLY A 123 13.01 10.15 -17.29
N SER A 124 14.33 10.35 -17.24
CA SER A 124 15.33 9.33 -16.91
C SER A 124 16.14 9.63 -15.66
N ASP A 125 15.86 10.75 -14.98
CA ASP A 125 16.59 11.16 -13.78
C ASP A 125 15.96 10.54 -12.53
N MET A 126 16.58 9.47 -12.02
CA MET A 126 16.08 8.75 -10.85
C MET A 126 16.34 9.50 -9.54
N GLU A 127 17.28 10.44 -9.50
CA GLU A 127 17.51 11.24 -8.29
C GLU A 127 16.36 12.24 -8.10
N ILE A 128 15.85 12.82 -9.19
CA ILE A 128 14.63 13.65 -9.14
C ILE A 128 13.43 12.81 -8.68
N VAL A 129 13.28 11.59 -9.20
CA VAL A 129 12.17 10.69 -8.79
C VAL A 129 12.26 10.35 -7.31
N LYS A 130 13.43 9.92 -6.81
CA LYS A 130 13.63 9.61 -5.39
C LYS A 130 13.37 10.83 -4.50
N THR A 131 13.89 11.99 -4.87
CA THR A 131 13.67 13.24 -4.13
C THR A 131 12.18 13.58 -4.07
N GLY A 132 11.48 13.47 -5.20
CA GLY A 132 10.04 13.69 -5.28
C GLY A 132 9.22 12.68 -4.47
N MET A 133 9.66 11.41 -4.42
CA MET A 133 9.04 10.39 -3.56
C MET A 133 9.17 10.75 -2.08
N THR A 134 10.37 11.15 -1.63
CA THR A 134 10.61 11.56 -0.24
C THR A 134 9.75 12.77 0.12
N ALA A 135 9.74 13.80 -0.73
CA ALA A 135 8.92 15.00 -0.51
C ALA A 135 7.42 14.67 -0.42
N LEU A 136 6.90 13.83 -1.33
CA LEU A 136 5.50 13.41 -1.28
C LEU A 136 5.19 12.60 -0.02
N ALA A 137 6.09 11.71 0.41
CA ALA A 137 5.93 10.94 1.63
C ALA A 137 5.89 11.82 2.89
N GLU A 138 6.76 12.83 2.98
CA GLU A 138 6.78 13.81 4.07
C GLU A 138 5.48 14.63 4.14
N ILE A 139 4.98 15.10 3.00
CA ILE A 139 3.69 15.82 2.91
C ILE A 139 2.55 14.92 3.40
N LEU A 140 2.49 13.67 2.93
CA LEU A 140 1.45 12.72 3.35
C LEU A 140 1.52 12.41 4.85
N GLN A 141 2.72 12.26 5.41
CA GLN A 141 2.89 12.01 6.85
C GLN A 141 2.42 13.20 7.68
N ARG A 142 2.76 14.43 7.25
CA ARG A 142 2.32 15.66 7.89
C ARG A 142 0.80 15.77 7.90
N ILE A 143 0.16 15.57 6.75
CA ILE A 143 -1.30 15.63 6.59
C ILE A 143 -1.98 14.54 7.41
N SER A 144 -1.46 13.31 7.37
CA SER A 144 -2.01 12.20 8.14
C SER A 144 -1.96 12.49 9.64
N THR A 145 -0.84 13.04 10.13
CA THR A 145 -0.69 13.42 11.54
C THR A 145 -1.69 14.51 11.95
N ALA A 146 -1.85 15.55 11.12
CA ALA A 146 -2.82 16.62 11.36
C ALA A 146 -4.27 16.08 11.37
N ALA A 147 -4.61 15.18 10.43
CA ALA A 147 -5.94 14.57 10.36
C ALA A 147 -6.24 13.67 11.58
N TYR A 148 -5.25 12.91 12.08
CA TYR A 148 -5.39 12.11 13.31
C TYR A 148 -5.56 13.00 14.55
N GLN A 149 -4.79 14.08 14.66
CA GLN A 149 -4.92 15.04 15.78
C GLN A 149 -6.28 15.73 15.77
N ALA A 150 -6.78 16.13 14.60
CA ALA A 150 -8.12 16.68 14.46
C ALA A 150 -9.21 15.67 14.85
N ALA A 151 -9.08 14.41 14.43
CA ALA A 151 -10.02 13.36 14.80
C ALA A 151 -10.02 13.03 16.30
N ALA A 152 -8.86 13.09 16.96
CA ALA A 152 -8.74 12.90 18.41
C ALA A 152 -9.36 14.05 19.20
N ALA A 153 -9.16 15.30 18.75
CA ALA A 153 -9.78 16.47 19.38
C ALA A 153 -11.31 16.47 19.23
N SER A 154 -11.84 16.00 18.10
CA SER A 154 -13.29 15.88 17.88
C SER A 154 -13.94 14.73 18.65
N ALA A 155 -13.17 13.76 19.16
CA ALA A 155 -13.70 12.68 20.00
C ALA A 155 -13.91 13.12 21.46
N ASP A 156 -13.11 14.08 21.94
CA ASP A 156 -13.20 14.64 23.30
C ASP A 156 -14.40 15.62 23.44
N GLU A 157 -14.75 16.34 22.36
CA GLU A 157 -15.91 17.26 22.36
C GLU A 157 -17.28 16.57 22.34
N SER A 158 -17.35 15.24 22.18
CA SER A 158 -18.64 14.52 22.21
C SER A 158 -19.07 14.07 23.62
N GLU A 159 -18.23 14.20 24.65
CA GLU A 159 -18.61 13.88 26.05
C GLU A 159 -18.91 15.09 26.93
N ASN A 160 -18.75 16.34 26.45
CA ASN A 160 -19.00 17.55 27.26
C ASN A 160 -20.17 18.43 26.78
N GLY A 161 -21.12 17.84 26.03
CA GLY A 161 -22.16 18.57 25.31
C GLY A 161 -23.62 18.31 25.71
N THR A 162 -23.93 17.75 26.89
CA THR A 162 -25.33 17.66 27.37
C THR A 162 -25.46 18.00 28.86
N GLY A 163 -26.01 19.17 29.17
CA GLY A 163 -26.64 19.44 30.47
C GLY A 163 -26.37 20.81 31.08
N ALA A 164 -27.02 21.87 30.57
CA ALA A 164 -27.19 23.12 31.30
C ALA A 164 -28.66 23.59 31.22
N GLY A 165 -29.28 23.69 32.40
CA GLY A 165 -30.65 24.15 32.68
C GLY A 165 -31.49 23.03 33.33
N ASP A 166 -32.02 23.11 34.55
CA ASP A 166 -32.27 24.23 35.47
C ASP A 166 -32.69 23.66 36.84
N GLU A 167 -32.75 24.54 37.84
CA GLU A 167 -33.44 24.45 39.15
C GLU A 167 -32.67 24.00 40.41
N SER A 168 -32.27 25.05 41.15
CA SER A 168 -31.98 25.10 42.58
C SER A 168 -33.15 24.65 43.46
N GLY A 169 -32.86 23.91 44.55
CA GLY A 169 -33.85 23.63 45.60
C GLY A 169 -33.38 22.66 46.69
N ASP A 170 -32.51 23.14 47.57
CA ASP A 170 -32.49 22.99 49.03
C ASP A 170 -32.60 21.62 49.79
N GLU A 171 -31.64 21.48 50.70
CA GLU A 171 -31.58 20.77 51.99
C GLU A 171 -31.67 19.22 52.16
N ALA A 172 -30.59 18.73 52.79
CA ALA A 172 -30.51 17.80 53.93
C ALA A 172 -30.53 16.28 53.69
N GLY A 173 -29.47 15.62 54.21
CA GLY A 173 -29.49 14.20 54.58
C GLY A 173 -28.13 13.51 54.56
N GLU A 174 -27.41 13.57 55.68
CA GLU A 174 -26.29 12.65 56.01
C GLU A 174 -26.69 11.17 55.90
N ALA A 175 -25.81 10.33 55.34
CA ALA A 175 -25.50 8.99 55.87
C ALA A 175 -24.31 8.35 55.14
N GLU A 176 -23.34 7.91 55.93
CA GLU A 176 -22.15 7.15 55.58
C GLU A 176 -22.46 5.77 54.97
N SER A 177 -21.59 5.25 54.09
CA SER A 177 -21.09 3.86 54.16
C SER A 177 -19.93 3.60 53.18
N GLU A 178 -18.91 2.95 53.71
CA GLU A 178 -17.66 2.47 53.14
C GLU A 178 -17.79 1.53 51.93
N GLY A 179 -16.73 1.42 51.10
CA GLY A 179 -16.50 0.20 50.32
C GLY A 179 -15.54 0.26 49.13
N ALA A 180 -14.27 -0.10 49.40
CA ALA A 180 -13.36 -0.87 48.54
C ALA A 180 -12.59 -0.18 47.39
N ALA A 181 -11.28 -0.10 47.62
CA ALA A 181 -10.18 0.06 46.67
C ALA A 181 -9.82 -1.25 45.93
N ALA A 182 -8.83 -1.14 45.03
CA ALA A 182 -8.02 -2.16 44.35
C ALA A 182 -8.47 -2.43 42.89
N ASP A 183 -7.61 -2.54 41.89
CA ASP A 183 -6.18 -2.30 41.73
C ASP A 183 -5.90 -2.30 40.23
N GLU A 184 -4.84 -1.62 39.83
CA GLU A 184 -4.29 -1.48 38.49
C GLU A 184 -3.40 -2.70 38.19
N GLU A 185 -3.62 -3.43 37.08
CA GLU A 185 -2.59 -4.37 36.60
C GLU A 185 -2.49 -4.35 35.07
N THR A 186 -1.47 -3.63 34.61
CA THR A 186 -0.95 -3.65 33.24
C THR A 186 -0.21 -4.98 33.03
N VAL A 187 -0.59 -5.74 32.01
CA VAL A 187 0.06 -7.02 31.66
C VAL A 187 1.13 -6.75 30.60
N GLU A 188 2.40 -6.66 31.01
CA GLU A 188 3.57 -6.79 30.13
C GLU A 188 3.90 -8.29 29.94
N GLY A 189 3.80 -8.78 28.70
CA GLY A 189 4.17 -10.14 28.34
C GLY A 189 5.66 -10.29 28.04
N GLU A 190 6.36 -11.06 28.89
CA GLU A 190 7.77 -11.45 28.78
C GLU A 190 8.02 -12.40 27.57
N PHE A 191 9.03 -12.07 26.74
CA PHE A 191 9.52 -12.90 25.63
C PHE A 191 10.69 -13.77 26.11
N LYS A 192 10.64 -15.09 25.88
CA LYS A 192 11.72 -16.02 26.22
C LYS A 192 12.13 -16.83 24.99
N GLU A 193 13.36 -16.63 24.55
CA GLU A 193 13.99 -17.35 23.43
C GLU A 193 14.51 -18.71 23.92
N VAL A 194 14.19 -19.76 23.19
CA VAL A 194 14.84 -21.09 23.24
C VAL A 194 15.05 -21.59 21.83
#